data_AF-A0A3R7EBK1-F1
#
_entry.id   AF-A0A3R7EBK1-F1
#
_cell.length_a   1.000
_cell.length_b   1.000
_cell.length_c   1.000
_cell.angle_alpha   90.00
_cell.angle_beta   90.00
_cell.angle_gamma   90.00
#
_symmetry.space_group_name_H-M   'P 1'
#
loop_
_entity.id
_entity.type
_entity.pdbx_description
1 polymer ?
#
loop_
_entity_poly.entity_id
_entity_poly.type
_entity_poly.pdbx_seq_one_letter_code
_entity_poly.pdbx_strand_id
1 'polypeptide(L)'
;MALTMTRNRTQATLTKLVQKLAEVHDELVFAQTLHDKAEHGDSRGARASRITDLHNQRDALYATLVQFDSKIVPQTVGTLDSWRKPYGGSRNLTRLVTRYLQALHVTED
;
A
#
# COMPACT_ATOMS: atom_id res chain seq x y z
N MET A 1 36.35 6.71 1.93
CA MET A 1 35.34 5.75 2.45
C MET A 1 33.92 6.34 2.61
N ALA A 2 33.70 7.66 2.64
CA ALA A 2 32.37 8.26 2.81
C ALA A 2 31.39 8.05 1.62
N LEU A 3 31.88 8.10 0.37
CA LEU A 3 31.06 7.95 -0.84
C LEU A 3 30.37 6.57 -0.95
N THR A 4 31.05 5.50 -0.52
CA THR A 4 30.52 4.13 -0.56
C THR A 4 29.39 3.92 0.45
N MET A 5 29.49 4.53 1.64
CA MET A 5 28.45 4.44 2.68
C MET A 5 27.17 5.18 2.28
N THR A 6 27.30 6.36 1.67
CA THR A 6 26.14 7.13 1.18
C THR A 6 25.41 6.40 0.04
N ARG A 7 26.15 5.76 -0.88
CA ARG A 7 25.57 4.97 -1.98
C ARG A 7 24.71 3.81 -1.46
N ASN A 8 25.20 3.05 -0.48
CA ASN A 8 24.46 1.95 0.13
C ASN A 8 23.20 2.42 0.87
N ARG A 9 23.28 3.57 1.55
CA ARG A 9 22.14 4.15 2.26
C ARG A 9 21.03 4.59 1.30
N THR A 10 21.37 5.26 0.20
CA THR A 10 20.39 5.69 -0.82
C THR A 10 19.74 4.48 -1.50
N GLN A 11 20.52 3.46 -1.84
CA GLN A 11 19.98 2.22 -2.43
C GLN A 11 19.03 1.50 -1.48
N ALA A 12 19.35 1.42 -0.19
CA ALA A 12 18.46 0.83 0.80
C ALA A 12 17.13 1.60 0.95
N THR A 13 17.16 2.93 0.90
CA THR A 13 15.95 3.77 0.93
C THR A 13 15.10 3.55 -0.31
N LEU A 14 15.70 3.54 -1.51
CA LEU A 14 15.00 3.25 -2.76
C LEU A 14 14.31 1.88 -2.73
N THR A 15 15.01 0.84 -2.26
CA THR A 15 14.42 -0.50 -2.10
C THR A 15 13.18 -0.47 -1.19
N LYS A 16 13.24 0.27 -0.07
CA LYS A 16 12.09 0.39 0.85
C LYS A 16 10.92 1.16 0.22
N LEU A 17 11.20 2.22 -0.55
CA LEU A 17 10.16 2.96 -1.27
C LEU A 17 9.47 2.09 -2.33
N VAL A 18 10.24 1.30 -3.08
CA VAL A 18 9.70 0.34 -4.06
C VAL A 18 8.88 -0.75 -3.37
N GLN A 19 9.36 -1.29 -2.25
CA GLN A 19 8.59 -2.26 -1.45
C GLN A 19 7.27 -1.66 -0.96
N LYS A 20 7.31 -0.42 -0.45
CA LYS A 20 6.11 0.25 0.02
C LYS A 20 5.12 0.51 -1.10
N LEU A 21 5.60 0.85 -2.28
CA LEU A 21 4.75 1.03 -3.44
C LEU A 21 4.10 -0.29 -3.90
N ALA A 22 4.86 -1.39 -3.88
CA ALA A 22 4.33 -2.71 -4.20
C ALA A 22 3.26 -3.18 -3.21
N GLU A 23 3.41 -2.84 -1.93
CA GLU A 23 2.37 -3.04 -0.92
C GLU A 23 1.10 -2.23 -1.23
N VAL A 24 1.25 -0.94 -1.58
CA VAL A 24 0.11 -0.07 -1.92
C VAL A 24 -0.61 -0.57 -3.17
N HIS A 25 0.11 -1.05 -4.20
CA HIS A 25 -0.51 -1.64 -5.38
C HIS A 25 -1.40 -2.85 -5.03
N ASP A 26 -0.90 -3.79 -4.22
CA ASP A 26 -1.69 -4.98 -3.82
C ASP A 26 -2.86 -4.61 -2.91
N GLU A 27 -2.65 -3.71 -1.94
CA GLU A 27 -3.73 -3.26 -1.05
C GLU A 27 -4.83 -2.52 -1.82
N LEU A 28 -4.47 -1.71 -2.80
CA LEU A 28 -5.42 -0.94 -3.62
C LEU A 28 -6.30 -1.88 -4.45
N VAL A 29 -5.71 -2.89 -5.09
CA VAL A 29 -6.47 -3.94 -5.80
C VAL A 29 -7.41 -4.68 -4.85
N PHE A 30 -6.93 -5.04 -3.66
CA PHE A 30 -7.75 -5.70 -2.65
C PHE A 30 -8.92 -4.82 -2.18
N ALA A 31 -8.65 -3.55 -1.84
CA ALA A 31 -9.64 -2.62 -1.34
C ALA A 31 -10.71 -2.30 -2.38
N GLN A 32 -10.32 -2.11 -3.65
CA GLN A 32 -11.25 -1.95 -4.77
C GLN A 32 -12.11 -3.20 -4.96
N THR A 33 -11.48 -4.38 -5.02
CA THR A 33 -12.21 -5.65 -5.15
C THR A 33 -13.22 -5.84 -4.02
N LEU A 34 -12.85 -5.46 -2.80
CA LEU A 34 -13.73 -5.54 -1.62
C LEU A 34 -14.86 -4.50 -1.70
N HIS A 35 -14.60 -3.30 -2.20
CA HIS A 35 -15.61 -2.27 -2.38
C HIS A 35 -16.62 -2.66 -3.46
N ASP A 36 -16.16 -3.19 -4.59
CA ASP A 36 -17.00 -3.56 -5.74
C ASP A 36 -17.88 -4.78 -5.44
N LYS A 37 -17.37 -5.75 -4.66
CA LYS A 37 -18.11 -6.98 -4.31
C LYS A 37 -19.04 -6.83 -3.11
N ALA A 38 -18.85 -5.80 -2.28
CA ALA A 38 -19.66 -5.62 -1.10
C ALA A 38 -20.96 -4.88 -1.44
N GLU A 39 -22.09 -5.59 -1.34
CA GLU A 39 -23.41 -4.99 -1.29
C GLU A 39 -23.49 -4.00 -0.10
N HIS A 40 -24.32 -2.96 -0.26
CA HIS A 40 -24.53 -1.83 0.66
C HIS A 40 -24.39 -2.19 2.15
N GLY A 41 -23.61 -1.41 2.90
CA GLY A 41 -23.45 -1.56 4.36
C GLY A 41 -22.65 -0.42 4.97
N ASP A 42 -22.66 -0.33 6.31
CA ASP A 42 -22.07 0.78 7.11
C ASP A 42 -20.62 1.08 6.75
N SER A 43 -19.84 0.09 6.32
CA SER A 43 -18.43 0.26 5.98
C SER A 43 -18.16 0.84 4.59
N ARG A 44 -19.18 1.17 3.78
CA ARG A 44 -18.98 1.65 2.40
C ARG A 44 -18.21 2.97 2.37
N GLY A 45 -18.54 3.91 3.25
CA GLY A 45 -17.85 5.20 3.38
C GLY A 45 -16.39 5.02 3.75
N ALA A 46 -16.12 4.28 4.82
CA ALA A 46 -14.76 3.97 5.28
C ALA A 46 -13.91 3.26 4.20
N ARG A 47 -14.49 2.31 3.45
CA ARG A 47 -13.81 1.67 2.30
C ARG A 47 -13.47 2.67 1.19
N ALA A 48 -14.40 3.56 0.82
CA ALA A 48 -14.16 4.57 -0.22
C ALA A 48 -13.08 5.59 0.20
N SER A 49 -13.10 5.99 1.48
CA SER A 49 -12.06 6.85 2.06
C SER A 49 -10.70 6.18 1.98
N ARG A 50 -10.59 4.91 2.39
CA ARG A 50 -9.34 4.16 2.32
C ARG A 50 -8.79 4.02 0.89
N ILE A 51 -9.66 3.79 -0.10
CA ILE A 51 -9.24 3.73 -1.51
C ILE A 51 -8.64 5.07 -1.94
N THR A 52 -9.27 6.18 -1.56
CA THR A 52 -8.75 7.53 -1.81
C THR A 52 -7.38 7.73 -1.16
N ASP A 53 -7.21 7.34 0.10
CA ASP A 53 -5.93 7.42 0.80
C ASP A 53 -4.84 6.59 0.13
N LEU A 54 -5.17 5.39 -0.35
CA LEU A 54 -4.22 4.52 -1.06
C LEU A 54 -3.81 5.13 -2.40
N HIS A 55 -4.73 5.77 -3.13
CA HIS A 55 -4.40 6.53 -4.33
C HIS A 55 -3.44 7.69 -4.01
N ASN A 56 -3.73 8.48 -2.98
CA ASN A 56 -2.87 9.58 -2.55
C ASN A 56 -1.47 9.09 -2.16
N GLN A 57 -1.38 7.98 -1.41
CA GLN A 57 -0.10 7.37 -1.04
C GLN A 57 0.68 6.87 -2.27
N ARG A 58 0.01 6.21 -3.22
CA ARG A 58 0.62 5.75 -4.47
C ARG A 58 1.22 6.93 -5.24
N ASP A 59 0.44 8.00 -5.40
CA ASP A 59 0.86 9.15 -6.21
C ASP A 59 2.02 9.90 -5.54
N ALA A 60 2.02 10.01 -4.21
CA ALA A 60 3.16 10.52 -3.46
C ALA A 60 4.42 9.65 -3.61
N LEU A 61 4.28 8.32 -3.57
CA LEU A 61 5.39 7.38 -3.78
C LEU A 61 5.92 7.44 -5.22
N TYR A 62 5.06 7.60 -6.22
CA TYR A 62 5.46 7.80 -7.61
C TYR A 62 6.31 9.06 -7.74
N ALA A 63 5.81 10.19 -7.23
CA ALA A 63 6.53 11.46 -7.26
C ALA A 63 7.90 11.35 -6.55
N THR A 64 7.94 10.69 -5.40
CA THR A 64 9.16 10.50 -4.63
C THR A 64 10.18 9.63 -5.38
N LEU A 65 9.76 8.50 -5.95
CA LEU A 65 10.66 7.62 -6.70
C LEU A 65 11.27 8.33 -7.92
N VAL A 66 10.47 9.09 -8.65
CA VAL A 66 10.94 9.86 -9.82
C VAL A 66 11.90 10.98 -9.41
N GLN A 67 11.71 11.59 -8.23
CA GLN A 67 12.67 12.57 -7.69
C GLN A 67 14.04 11.95 -7.37
N PHE A 68 14.07 10.71 -6.88
CA PHE A 68 15.33 10.01 -6.59
C PHE A 68 16.00 9.44 -7.84
N ASP A 69 15.22 8.90 -8.77
CA ASP A 69 15.71 8.36 -10.04
C ASP A 69 14.61 8.46 -11.11
N SER A 70 14.80 9.39 -12.05
CA SER A 70 13.85 9.65 -13.14
C SER A 70 13.75 8.51 -14.16
N LYS A 71 14.64 7.51 -14.10
CA LYS A 71 14.57 6.31 -14.95
C LYS A 71 13.66 5.24 -14.38
N ILE A 72 13.28 5.34 -13.11
CA ILE A 72 12.30 4.42 -12.52
C ILE A 72 10.95 4.71 -13.17
N VAL A 73 10.28 3.64 -13.61
CA VAL A 73 8.87 3.67 -14.05
C VAL A 73 8.03 3.11 -12.89
N PRO A 74 7.45 3.94 -12.01
CA PRO A 74 6.81 3.45 -10.78
C PRO A 74 5.62 2.52 -11.04
N GLN A 75 4.95 2.70 -12.19
CA GLN A 75 3.80 1.90 -12.60
C GLN A 75 4.14 0.43 -12.87
N THR A 76 5.41 0.12 -13.18
CA THR A 76 5.86 -1.26 -13.42
C THR A 76 6.29 -1.98 -12.15
N VAL A 77 6.27 -1.29 -11.00
CA VAL A 77 6.52 -1.93 -9.71
C VAL A 77 5.42 -2.96 -9.45
N GLY A 78 5.81 -4.19 -9.16
CA GLY A 78 4.90 -5.30 -8.91
C GLY A 78 4.08 -5.16 -7.63
N THR A 79 3.56 -6.27 -7.13
CA THR A 79 2.77 -6.34 -5.90
C THR A 79 3.54 -7.04 -4.78
N LEU A 80 3.28 -6.65 -3.54
CA LEU A 80 3.77 -7.33 -2.34
C LEU A 80 2.63 -7.49 -1.34
N ASP A 81 2.44 -8.69 -0.80
CA ASP A 81 1.35 -8.99 0.14
C ASP A 81 1.70 -8.69 1.61
N SER A 82 2.86 -8.10 1.88
CA SER A 82 3.33 -7.79 3.24
C SER A 82 2.45 -6.79 3.99
N TRP A 83 1.66 -5.98 3.28
CA TRP A 83 0.63 -5.12 3.88
C TRP A 83 -0.44 -5.92 4.64
N ARG A 84 -0.58 -7.24 4.37
CA ARG A 84 -1.53 -8.12 5.06
C ARG A 84 -1.06 -8.56 6.44
N LYS A 85 0.23 -8.39 6.76
CA LYS A 85 0.83 -8.85 8.03
C LYS A 85 0.13 -8.29 9.28
N PRO A 86 -0.18 -6.97 9.37
CA PRO A 86 -0.88 -6.40 10.52
C PRO A 86 -2.26 -7.04 10.76
N TYR A 87 -2.88 -7.59 9.71
CA TYR A 87 -4.21 -8.19 9.77
C TYR A 87 -4.18 -9.71 10.03
N GLY A 88 -3.02 -10.30 10.32
CA GLY A 88 -2.90 -11.74 10.63
C GLY A 88 -2.48 -12.63 9.45
N GLY A 89 -2.01 -12.02 8.35
CA GLY A 89 -1.33 -12.74 7.26
C GLY A 89 -2.26 -13.36 6.20
N SER A 90 -1.62 -13.96 5.19
CA SER A 90 -2.21 -14.29 3.88
C SER A 90 -3.12 -15.55 3.84
N ARG A 91 -3.09 -16.42 4.85
CA ARG A 91 -3.68 -17.77 4.75
C ARG A 91 -5.20 -17.84 4.91
N ASN A 92 -5.85 -16.83 5.50
CA ASN A 92 -7.30 -16.84 5.71
C ASN A 92 -7.91 -15.51 5.26
N LEU A 93 -8.48 -15.53 4.05
CA LEU A 93 -9.07 -14.35 3.41
C LEU A 93 -10.24 -13.77 4.22
N THR A 94 -11.11 -14.62 4.77
CA THR A 94 -12.25 -14.16 5.58
C THR A 94 -11.77 -13.39 6.80
N ARG A 95 -10.79 -13.93 7.53
CA ARG A 95 -10.21 -13.27 8.70
C ARG A 95 -9.49 -11.98 8.34
N LEU A 96 -8.78 -11.96 7.21
CA LEU A 96 -8.15 -10.75 6.67
C LEU A 96 -9.19 -9.67 6.41
N VAL A 97 -10.27 -9.98 5.69
CA VAL A 97 -11.36 -9.04 5.39
C VAL A 97 -11.98 -8.52 6.68
N THR A 98 -12.32 -9.38 7.63
CA THR A 98 -12.91 -8.95 8.92
C THR A 98 -11.99 -7.97 9.65
N ARG A 99 -10.70 -8.30 9.79
CA ARG A 99 -9.73 -7.43 10.50
C ARG A 99 -9.44 -6.14 9.74
N TYR A 100 -9.41 -6.22 8.42
CA TYR A 100 -9.25 -5.05 7.56
C TYR A 100 -10.41 -4.08 7.78
N LEU A 101 -11.65 -4.57 7.68
CA LEU A 101 -12.84 -3.75 7.94
C LEU A 101 -12.85 -3.21 9.37
N GLN A 102 -12.54 -4.02 10.38
CA GLN A 102 -12.44 -3.54 11.77
C GLN A 102 -11.46 -2.37 11.91
N ALA A 103 -10.28 -2.46 11.30
CA ALA A 103 -9.30 -1.38 11.35
C ALA A 103 -9.80 -0.08 10.69
N LEU A 104 -10.62 -0.18 9.64
CA LEU A 104 -11.19 0.99 8.99
C LEU A 104 -12.20 1.75 9.87
N HIS A 105 -12.99 1.05 10.72
CA HIS A 105 -13.95 1.72 11.61
C HIS A 105 -13.28 2.34 12.84
N VAL A 106 -12.14 1.79 13.28
CA VAL A 106 -11.39 2.34 14.43
C VAL A 106 -10.74 3.69 14.08
N THR A 107 -10.69 4.08 12.81
CA THR A 107 -10.04 5.32 12.37
C THR A 107 -11.01 6.53 12.33
N GLU A 108 -12.27 6.38 12.76
CA GLU A 108 -13.30 7.44 12.76
C GLU A 108 -13.47 8.21 14.10
N ASP A 109 -12.60 8.01 15.10
CA ASP A 109 -12.51 8.82 16.34
C ASP A 109 -11.44 9.93 16.22
#